data_AF-A0A062C0E0-F1
#
_entry.id   AF-A0A062C0E0-F1
#
_cell.length_a   1.000
_cell.length_b   1.000
_cell.length_c   1.000
_cell.angle_alpha   90.00
_cell.angle_beta   90.00
_cell.angle_gamma   90.00
#
_symmetry.space_group_name_H-M   'P 1'
#
loop_
_entity.id
_entity.type
_entity.pdbx_description
1 polymer ?
#
loop_
_entity_poly.entity_id
_entity_poly.type
_entity_poly.pdbx_seq_one_letter_code
_entity_poly.pdbx_strand_id
1 'polypeptide(L)' 'MSGGFERGLLVTVIAITAAAQVLVQLVFFLHMNASSEQRWNVIAFIYTVLCIAILLVGSVWIMNYLHFNMMI' A
#
# COMPACT_ATOMS: atom_id res chain seq x y z
N MET A 1 6.06 -23.71 23.46
CA MET A 1 6.58 -22.47 22.84
C MET A 1 5.42 -21.49 22.58
N SER A 2 4.73 -21.06 23.64
CA SER A 2 3.54 -20.18 23.56
C SER A 2 3.89 -18.76 24.01
N GLY A 3 4.88 -18.16 23.35
CA GLY A 3 5.37 -16.79 23.63
C GLY A 3 5.38 -15.91 22.38
N GLY A 4 4.48 -16.17 21.42
CA GLY A 4 4.32 -15.34 20.24
C GLY A 4 3.60 -14.05 20.60
N PHE A 5 4.15 -12.90 20.21
CA PHE A 5 3.47 -11.61 20.26
C PHE A 5 2.05 -11.71 19.70
N GLU A 6 1.14 -10.89 20.23
CA GLU A 6 -0.25 -10.86 19.79
C GLU A 6 -0.33 -10.69 18.27
N ARG A 7 -1.11 -11.54 17.58
CA ARG A 7 -1.14 -11.58 16.11
C ARG A 7 -1.52 -10.22 15.51
N GLY A 8 -2.42 -9.49 16.17
CA GLY A 8 -2.77 -8.11 15.80
C GLY A 8 -1.56 -7.18 15.85
N LEU A 9 -0.79 -7.23 16.95
CA LEU A 9 0.43 -6.44 17.11
C LEU A 9 1.46 -6.76 16.02
N LEU A 10 1.67 -8.04 15.70
CA LEU A 10 2.58 -8.45 14.63
C LEU A 10 2.17 -7.89 13.27
N VAL A 11 0.89 -8.01 12.91
CA VAL A 11 0.37 -7.49 11.63
C VAL A 11 0.55 -5.97 11.55
N THR A 12 0.24 -5.24 12.63
CA THR A 12 0.41 -3.79 12.69
C THR A 12 1.87 -3.37 12.52
N VAL A 13 2.79 -4.00 13.26
CA VAL A 13 4.23 -3.70 13.16
C VAL A 13 4.73 -3.96 11.75
N ILE A 14 4.39 -5.12 11.17
CA ILE A 14 4.79 -5.47 9.80
C ILE A 14 4.26 -4.43 8.82
N ALA A 15 2.97 -4.06 8.89
CA ALA A 15 2.37 -3.08 7.99
C ALA A 15 3.08 -1.71 8.06
N ILE A 16 3.38 -1.21 9.26
CA ILE A 16 4.10 0.05 9.45
C ILE A 16 5.51 -0.04 8.87
N THR A 17 6.24 -1.11 9.18
CA THR A 17 7.61 -1.30 8.66
C THR A 17 7.65 -1.48 7.15
N ALA A 18 6.64 -2.13 6.55
CA ALA A 18 6.52 -2.28 5.11
C ALA A 18 6.29 -0.92 4.42
N ALA A 19 5.39 -0.09 4.96
CA ALA A 19 5.18 1.27 4.45
C ALA A 19 6.45 2.12 4.58
N ALA A 20 7.14 2.05 5.72
CA ALA A 20 8.42 2.75 5.92
C ALA A 20 9.50 2.26 4.93
N GLN A 21 9.55 0.96 4.63
CA GLN A 21 10.50 0.41 3.66
C GLN A 21 10.28 0.99 2.26
N VAL A 22 9.03 1.07 1.81
CA VAL A 22 8.70 1.69 0.50
C VAL A 22 9.20 3.13 0.45
N LEU A 23 9.00 3.92 1.52
CA LEU A 23 9.50 5.29 1.59
C LEU A 23 11.03 5.36 1.52
N VAL A 24 11.74 4.48 2.25
CA VAL A 24 13.21 4.41 2.21
C VAL A 24 13.70 4.10 0.79
N GLN A 25 13.06 3.16 0.10
CA GLN A 25 13.39 2.81 -1.28
C GLN A 25 13.24 4.02 -2.22
N LEU A 26 12.14 4.77 -2.08
CA LEU A 26 11.83 5.92 -2.95
C LEU A 26 12.80 7.08 -2.72
N VAL A 27 13.16 7.36 -1.47
CA VAL A 27 14.02 8.50 -1.12
C VAL A 27 15.50 8.18 -1.30
N PHE A 28 15.99 7.07 -0.73
CA PHE A 28 17.43 6.79 -0.66
C PHE A 28 17.98 6.02 -1.86
N PHE A 29 17.17 5.18 -2.52
CA PHE A 29 17.63 4.42 -3.68
C PHE A 29 17.21 5.08 -4.99
N LEU A 30 15.91 5.36 -5.15
CA LEU A 30 15.38 5.99 -6.36
C LEU A 30 15.73 7.48 -6.45
N HIS A 31 16.25 8.08 -5.36
CA HIS A 31 16.57 9.50 -5.27
C HIS A 31 15.44 10.37 -5.83
N MET A 32 14.19 10.00 -5.50
CA MET A 32 13.04 10.72 -6.01
C MET A 32 12.98 12.08 -5.33
N ASN A 33 13.37 13.13 -6.05
CA ASN A 33 13.39 14.50 -5.54
C ASN A 33 12.17 15.29 -6.04
N ALA A 34 11.79 16.34 -5.30
CA ALA A 34 10.74 17.27 -5.68
C ALA A 34 11.27 18.45 -6.50
N SER A 35 12.42 18.29 -7.16
CA SER A 35 13.01 19.33 -8.02
C SER A 35 12.12 19.56 -9.25
N SER A 36 12.19 20.74 -9.84
CA SER A 36 11.36 21.14 -10.98
C SER A 36 11.45 20.18 -12.16
N GLU A 37 12.63 19.61 -12.40
CA GLU A 37 12.92 18.65 -13.47
C GLU A 37 12.30 17.26 -13.22
N GLN A 38 12.13 16.89 -11.94
CA GLN A 38 11.67 15.56 -11.53
C GLN A 38 10.20 15.54 -11.04
N ARG A 39 9.52 16.69 -11.01
CA ARG A 39 8.09 16.82 -10.64
C ARG A 39 7.19 15.88 -11.43
N TRP A 40 7.48 15.66 -12.71
CA TRP A 40 6.73 14.72 -13.54
C TRP A 40 6.80 13.28 -13.03
N ASN A 41 7.95 12.88 -12.47
CA ASN A 41 8.14 11.55 -11.91
C ASN A 41 7.36 11.39 -10.59
N VAL A 42 7.32 12.45 -9.77
CA VAL A 42 6.50 12.48 -8.54
C VAL A 42 5.00 12.40 -8.87
N ILE A 43 4.54 13.14 -9.89
CA ILE A 43 3.14 13.09 -10.34
C ILE A 43 2.78 11.70 -10.87
N ALA A 44 3.64 11.10 -11.69
CA ALA A 44 3.45 9.74 -12.19
C ALA A 44 3.37 8.73 -11.04
N PHE A 45 4.25 8.84 -10.05
CA PHE A 45 4.24 7.97 -8.87
C PHE A 45 2.94 8.09 -8.06
N ILE A 46 2.48 9.31 -7.77
CA ILE A 46 1.21 9.54 -7.06
C ILE A 46 0.04 8.95 -7.85
N TYR A 47 0.03 9.13 -9.17
CA TYR A 47 -0.98 8.53 -10.04
C TYR A 47 -0.98 7.00 -9.97
N THR A 48 0.20 6.38 -9.99
CA THR A 48 0.33 4.91 -9.82
C THR A 48 -0.22 4.46 -8.48
N VAL A 49 0.12 5.13 -7.37
CA VAL A 49 -0.40 4.79 -6.03
C VAL A 49 -1.92 4.94 -5.98
N LEU A 50 -2.47 6.00 -6.56
CA LEU A 50 -3.92 6.22 -6.64
C LEU A 50 -4.62 5.09 -7.42
N CYS A 51 -4.09 4.72 -8.59
CA CYS A 51 -4.61 3.60 -9.37
C CYS A 51 -4.60 2.29 -8.57
N ILE A 52 -3.49 1.98 -7.90
CA ILE A 52 -3.38 0.77 -7.06
C ILE A 52 -4.42 0.81 -5.94
N ALA A 53 -4.60 1.94 -5.27
CA ALA A 53 -5.58 2.09 -4.20
C ALA A 53 -7.01 1.85 -4.70
N ILE A 54 -7.39 2.45 -5.83
CA ILE A 54 -8.72 2.27 -6.45
C ILE A 54 -8.92 0.80 -6.83
N LEU A 55 -7.94 0.16 -7.47
CA LEU A 55 -8.05 -1.23 -7.90
C LEU A 55 -8.14 -2.19 -6.71
N LEU A 56 -7.27 -2.06 -5.70
CA LEU A 56 -7.29 -2.96 -4.55
C LEU A 56 -8.56 -2.81 -3.72
N VAL A 57 -8.92 -1.57 -3.35
CA VAL A 57 -10.13 -1.30 -2.55
C VAL A 57 -11.38 -1.66 -3.35
N GLY A 58 -11.43 -1.26 -4.62
CA GLY A 58 -12.53 -1.55 -5.53
C GLY A 58 -12.72 -3.05 -5.73
N SER A 59 -11.65 -3.80 -6.01
CA SER A 59 -11.74 -5.26 -6.21
C SER A 59 -12.19 -5.97 -4.94
N VAL A 60 -11.62 -5.66 -3.78
CA VAL A 60 -12.06 -6.28 -2.51
C VAL A 60 -13.51 -5.95 -2.21
N TRP A 61 -13.92 -4.69 -2.40
CA TRP A 61 -15.29 -4.26 -2.17
C TRP A 61 -16.29 -4.95 -3.12
N ILE A 62 -16.01 -4.97 -4.43
CA ILE A 62 -16.85 -5.62 -5.44
C ILE A 62 -16.95 -7.10 -5.15
N MET A 63 -15.85 -7.79 -4.86
CA MET A 63 -15.88 -9.22 -4.57
C MET A 63 -16.68 -9.53 -3.32
N ASN A 64 -16.56 -8.72 -2.26
CA ASN A 64 -17.36 -8.89 -1.05
C ASN A 64 -18.86 -8.61 -1.29
N TYR A 65 -19.17 -7.57 -2.06
CA TYR A 65 -20.55 -7.25 -2.43
C TYR A 65 -21.18 -8.35 -3.30
N LEU A 66 -20.42 -8.85 -4.27
CA LEU A 66 -20.85 -9.93 -5.16
C LEU A 66 -21.05 -11.23 -4.39
N HIS A 67 -20.13 -11.57 -3.49
CA HIS A 67 -20.22 -12.73 -2.60
C HIS A 67 -21.52 -12.69 -1.79
N PHE A 68 -21.83 -11.55 -1.16
CA PHE A 68 -23.08 -11.39 -0.41
C PHE A 68 -24.35 -11.53 -1.27
N ASN A 69 -24.32 -11.06 -2.52
CA ASN A 69 -25.50 -11.11 -3.41
C ASN A 69 -25.64 -12.41 -4.22
N MET A 70 -24.55 -13.14 -4.46
CA MET A 70 -24.56 -14.41 -5.20
C MET A 70 -24.60 -15.64 -4.29
N MET A 71 -24.30 -15.50 -3.00
CA MET A 71 -24.52 -16.54 -2.00
C MET A 71 -25.94 -16.52 -1.43
N ILE A 72 -26.94 -16.67 -2.30
CA ILE A 72 -28.22 -17.22 -1.83
C ILE A 72 -28.05 -18.72 -1.61
#